data_AF-A0A6P8LB44-F1
#
_entry.id   AF-A0A6P8LB44-F1
#
_cell.length_a   1.000
_cell.length_b   1.000
_cell.length_c   1.000
_cell.angle_alpha   90.00
_cell.angle_beta   90.00
_cell.angle_gamma   90.00
#
_symmetry.space_group_name_H-M   'P 1'
#
loop_
_entity.id
_entity.type
_entity.pdbx_description
1 polymer ?
#
loop_
_entity_poly.entity_id
_entity_poly.type
_entity_poly.pdbx_seq_one_letter_code
_entity_poly.pdbx_strand_id
1 'polypeptide(L)'
;MKIDIIRSSPYVEIIEQPASNGSRFRYKCEHKSNAPIHGVNSTSEKKTFPSIRIIRYRGRAKITVSCVTKDGPYRPHPYNLVGGRRCKHGVYTVEVSSENITKNIYINIDCI
;
A
#
# COMPACT_ATOMS: atom_id res chain seq x y z
N MET A 1 5.89 -6.65 -42.77
CA MET A 1 5.95 -7.23 -41.41
C MET A 1 5.57 -6.15 -40.41
N LYS A 2 4.32 -6.14 -39.93
CA LYS A 2 3.96 -5.32 -38.76
C LYS A 2 4.44 -6.07 -37.55
N ILE A 3 5.43 -5.53 -36.86
CA ILE A 3 5.83 -6.03 -35.55
C ILE A 3 4.70 -5.59 -34.63
N ASP A 4 3.71 -6.47 -34.44
CA ASP A 4 2.74 -6.32 -33.37
C ASP A 4 3.51 -6.45 -32.05
N ILE A 5 4.12 -5.34 -31.62
CA ILE A 5 4.55 -5.17 -30.25
C ILE A 5 3.25 -5.32 -29.46
N ILE A 6 3.03 -6.49 -28.87
CA ILE A 6 2.00 -6.69 -27.85
C ILE A 6 2.35 -5.69 -26.75
N ARG A 7 1.79 -4.48 -26.84
CA ARG A 7 1.87 -3.46 -25.81
C ARG A 7 1.00 -3.96 -24.68
N SER A 8 1.55 -4.90 -23.91
CA SER A 8 0.94 -5.41 -22.68
C SER A 8 0.51 -4.23 -21.82
N SER A 9 -0.75 -4.30 -21.38
CA SER A 9 -1.40 -3.24 -20.62
C SER A 9 -0.64 -2.93 -19.33
N PRO A 10 -0.63 -1.67 -18.88
CA PRO A 10 0.00 -1.30 -17.62
C PRO A 10 -0.66 -2.04 -16.46
N TYR A 11 0.14 -2.46 -15.49
CA TYR A 11 -0.34 -3.17 -14.30
C TYR A 11 0.47 -2.78 -13.06
N VAL A 12 -0.06 -3.09 -11.89
CA VAL A 12 0.61 -2.88 -10.61
C VAL A 12 1.14 -4.22 -10.10
N GLU A 13 2.40 -4.22 -9.70
CA GLU A 13 3.07 -5.35 -9.06
C GLU A 13 3.30 -5.02 -7.58
N ILE A 14 2.96 -5.94 -6.68
CA ILE A 14 3.36 -5.82 -5.27
C ILE A 14 4.78 -6.38 -5.15
N ILE A 15 5.73 -5.50 -4.85
CA ILE A 15 7.16 -5.85 -4.71
C ILE A 15 7.43 -6.43 -3.33
N GLU A 16 6.77 -5.90 -2.31
CA GLU A 16 6.85 -6.41 -0.95
C GLU A 16 5.47 -6.42 -0.32
N GLN A 17 5.06 -7.59 0.16
CA GLN A 17 3.80 -7.79 0.87
C GLN A 17 3.88 -7.24 2.30
N PRO A 18 2.75 -6.84 2.91
CA PRO A 18 2.71 -6.58 4.34
C PRO A 18 3.03 -7.84 5.14
N ALA A 19 3.81 -7.69 6.20
CA ALA A 19 4.09 -8.75 7.16
C ALA A 19 2.78 -9.27 7.79
N SER A 20 2.61 -10.59 7.83
CA SER A 20 1.44 -11.24 8.45
C SER A 20 1.53 -11.27 9.98
N ASN A 21 2.74 -11.09 10.51
CA ASN A 21 3.08 -11.17 11.92
C ASN A 21 3.26 -9.77 12.54
N GLY A 22 2.37 -9.37 13.44
CA GLY A 22 2.75 -8.54 14.59
C GLY A 22 2.31 -7.08 14.64
N SER A 23 1.61 -6.54 13.64
CA SER A 23 0.99 -5.22 13.81
C SER A 23 -0.35 -5.37 14.53
N ARG A 24 -0.34 -5.30 15.87
CA ARG A 24 -1.57 -5.16 16.67
C ARG A 24 -2.28 -3.88 16.21
N PHE A 25 -3.40 -4.03 15.54
CA PHE A 25 -4.30 -2.92 15.27
C PHE A 25 -4.80 -2.34 16.59
N ARG A 26 -4.90 -1.01 16.65
CA ARG A 26 -5.29 -0.32 17.89
C ARG A 26 -6.59 0.42 17.67
N TYR A 27 -7.35 0.54 18.74
CA TYR A 27 -8.53 1.39 18.73
C TYR A 27 -8.13 2.86 18.75
N LYS A 28 -8.97 3.70 18.15
CA LYS A 28 -8.82 5.16 18.19
C LYS A 28 -8.69 5.71 19.62
N CYS A 29 -9.31 5.06 20.60
CA CYS A 29 -9.26 5.48 22.00
C CYS A 29 -7.95 5.15 22.73
N GLU A 30 -7.05 4.32 22.17
CA GLU A 30 -5.82 3.92 22.86
C GLU A 30 -4.76 5.06 22.93
N HIS A 31 -4.97 6.18 22.22
CA HIS A 31 -4.16 7.42 22.23
C HIS A 31 -2.65 7.20 21.97
N LYS A 32 -2.27 5.99 21.55
CA LYS A 32 -0.89 5.59 21.29
C LYS A 32 -0.65 5.62 19.78
N SER A 33 0.48 6.19 19.38
CA SER A 33 0.89 6.16 17.98
C SER A 33 1.10 4.71 17.54
N ASN A 34 0.41 4.31 16.46
CA ASN A 34 0.50 2.97 15.91
C ASN A 34 1.82 2.81 15.14
N ALA A 35 2.49 1.67 15.35
CA ALA A 35 3.72 1.34 14.65
C ALA A 35 3.39 0.87 13.23
N PRO A 36 4.05 1.42 12.19
CA PRO A 36 3.78 1.14 10.77
C PRO A 36 3.71 -0.36 10.48
N ILE A 37 2.84 -0.74 9.55
CA ILE A 37 2.85 -2.07 8.97
C ILE A 37 4.17 -2.27 8.25
N HIS A 38 4.95 -3.24 8.72
CA HIS A 38 6.21 -3.62 8.11
C HIS A 38 5.98 -4.54 6.91
N GLY A 39 6.98 -4.59 6.02
CA GLY A 39 6.99 -5.56 4.93
C GLY A 39 7.49 -6.93 5.40
N VAL A 40 7.17 -7.98 4.64
CA VAL A 40 7.58 -9.37 4.94
C VAL A 40 9.09 -9.56 5.07
N ASN A 41 9.90 -8.70 4.47
CA ASN A 41 11.36 -8.79 4.51
C ASN A 41 11.98 -7.92 5.61
N SER A 42 11.16 -7.36 6.51
CA SER A 42 11.64 -6.44 7.54
C SER A 42 12.35 -7.21 8.66
N THR A 43 13.56 -6.79 9.02
CA THR A 43 14.35 -7.36 10.13
C THR A 43 14.44 -6.39 11.32
N SER A 44 15.14 -6.77 12.40
CA SER A 44 15.47 -5.88 13.51
C SER A 44 16.35 -4.71 13.05
N GLU A 45 17.31 -4.99 12.19
CA GLU A 45 18.35 -4.06 11.71
C GLU A 45 17.86 -3.22 10.52
N LYS A 46 17.07 -3.84 9.62
CA LYS A 46 16.59 -3.20 8.40
C LYS A 46 15.07 -3.23 8.33
N LYS A 47 14.44 -2.09 8.62
CA LYS A 47 13.00 -1.93 8.49
C LYS A 47 12.61 -1.74 7.02
N THR A 48 11.76 -2.62 6.52
CA THR A 48 11.13 -2.53 5.20
C THR A 48 9.61 -2.39 5.34
N PHE A 49 8.94 -2.03 4.25
CA PHE A 49 7.53 -1.65 4.23
C PHE A 49 6.86 -2.21 2.98
N PRO A 50 5.53 -2.38 2.99
CA PRO A 50 4.80 -2.78 1.79
C PRO A 50 5.13 -1.85 0.63
N SER A 51 5.38 -2.41 -0.54
CA SER A 51 5.78 -1.62 -1.70
C SER A 51 5.16 -2.14 -2.99
N ILE A 52 4.84 -1.22 -3.88
CA ILE A 52 4.26 -1.52 -5.19
C ILE A 52 5.05 -0.85 -6.32
N ARG A 53 4.92 -1.38 -7.52
CA ARG A 53 5.58 -0.87 -8.72
C ARG A 53 4.61 -0.85 -9.91
N ILE A 54 4.57 0.27 -10.65
CA ILE A 54 3.70 0.42 -11.83
C ILE A 54 4.44 -0.02 -13.11
N ILE A 55 4.12 -1.19 -13.62
CA ILE A 55 4.83 -1.74 -14.78
C ILE A 55 4.21 -1.24 -16.09
N ARG A 56 5.06 -1.00 -17.11
CA ARG A 56 4.68 -0.58 -18.48
C ARG A 56 3.88 0.74 -18.55
N TYR A 57 4.06 1.61 -17.56
CA TYR A 57 3.50 2.96 -17.56
C TYR A 57 4.60 3.99 -17.28
N ARG A 58 4.60 5.09 -18.05
CA ARG A 58 5.45 6.27 -17.82
C ARG A 58 4.58 7.50 -17.88
N GLY A 59 4.39 8.16 -16.75
CA GLY A 59 3.51 9.31 -16.63
C GLY A 59 3.14 9.57 -15.17
N ARG A 60 2.25 10.55 -14.94
CA ARG A 60 1.70 10.80 -13.62
C ARG A 60 0.64 9.75 -13.29
N ALA A 61 0.73 9.13 -12.12
CA ALA A 61 -0.28 8.20 -11.64
C ALA A 61 -0.67 8.53 -10.19
N LYS A 62 -1.89 8.11 -9.80
CA LYS A 62 -2.41 8.24 -8.44
C LYS A 62 -2.61 6.85 -7.85
N ILE A 63 -1.92 6.57 -6.76
CA ILE A 63 -2.03 5.32 -6.00
C ILE A 63 -3.01 5.55 -4.86
N THR A 64 -4.02 4.66 -4.75
CA THR A 64 -5.02 4.66 -3.68
C THR A 64 -4.99 3.31 -2.97
N VAL A 65 -4.92 3.30 -1.64
CA VAL A 65 -4.86 2.09 -0.81
C VAL A 65 -5.95 2.18 0.26
N SER A 66 -6.69 1.10 0.47
CA SER A 66 -7.75 0.97 1.48
C SER A 66 -7.83 -0.47 1.98
N CYS A 67 -8.36 -0.67 3.18
CA CYS A 67 -8.62 -2.01 3.70
C CYS A 67 -9.83 -2.65 3.02
N VAL A 68 -9.76 -3.96 2.77
CA VAL A 68 -10.85 -4.77 2.22
C VAL A 68 -11.03 -6.07 3.01
N THR A 69 -12.16 -6.75 2.84
CA THR A 69 -12.39 -8.09 3.38
C THR A 69 -11.38 -9.08 2.81
N LYS A 70 -11.00 -10.09 3.62
CA LYS A 70 -10.04 -11.13 3.23
C LYS A 70 -10.57 -11.99 2.09
N ASP A 71 -11.84 -12.36 2.16
CA ASP A 71 -12.46 -13.31 1.25
C ASP A 71 -13.33 -12.60 0.20
N GLY A 72 -13.47 -13.23 -0.97
CA GLY A 72 -14.26 -12.74 -2.08
C GLY A 72 -15.77 -12.86 -1.81
N PRO A 73 -16.62 -11.96 -2.36
CA PRO A 73 -16.25 -10.73 -3.07
C PRO A 73 -15.64 -9.70 -2.11
N TYR A 74 -14.49 -9.13 -2.46
CA TYR A 74 -13.78 -8.15 -1.64
C TYR A 74 -14.64 -6.90 -1.44
N ARG A 75 -14.94 -6.57 -0.18
CA ARG A 75 -15.73 -5.39 0.20
C ARG A 75 -14.88 -4.42 1.02
N PRO A 76 -15.22 -3.11 1.04
CA PRO A 76 -14.56 -2.17 1.94
C PRO A 76 -14.59 -2.65 3.39
N HIS A 77 -13.43 -2.71 4.04
CA HIS A 77 -13.36 -3.05 5.46
C HIS A 77 -13.69 -1.81 6.30
N PRO A 78 -14.37 -1.93 7.45
CA PRO A 78 -14.64 -0.79 8.33
C PRO A 78 -13.38 -0.17 8.97
N TYR A 79 -12.21 -0.78 8.84
CA TYR A 79 -10.99 -0.27 9.49
C TYR A 79 -10.33 0.80 8.65
N ASN A 80 -9.77 1.80 9.33
CA ASN A 80 -9.19 2.96 8.67
C ASN A 80 -7.67 2.81 8.52
N LEU A 81 -7.15 3.17 7.35
CA LEU A 81 -5.72 3.44 7.22
C LEU A 81 -5.36 4.78 7.87
N VAL A 82 -4.32 4.77 8.69
CA VAL A 82 -3.68 5.97 9.28
C VAL A 82 -2.18 5.93 9.03
N GLY A 83 -1.42 6.96 9.39
CA GLY A 83 0.04 6.98 9.17
C GLY A 83 0.61 8.23 8.51
N GLY A 84 -0.12 9.35 8.50
CA GLY A 84 0.41 10.66 8.13
C GLY A 84 -0.49 11.43 7.16
N ARG A 85 0.02 12.53 6.59
CA ARG A 85 -0.75 13.48 5.75
C ARG A 85 -1.36 12.88 4.48
N ARG A 86 -0.90 11.70 4.07
CA ARG A 86 -1.40 10.99 2.88
C ARG A 86 -2.62 10.11 3.18
N CYS A 87 -2.93 9.85 4.45
CA CYS A 87 -4.14 9.14 4.87
C CYS A 87 -5.25 10.14 5.17
N LYS A 88 -6.38 10.06 4.45
CA LYS A 88 -7.60 10.84 4.69
C LYS A 88 -8.79 9.92 4.63
N HIS A 89 -9.70 10.01 5.60
CA HIS A 89 -10.91 9.18 5.68
C HIS A 89 -10.63 7.67 5.54
N GLY A 90 -9.57 7.17 6.20
CA GLY A 90 -9.21 5.75 6.15
C GLY A 90 -8.54 5.27 4.86
N VAL A 91 -8.24 6.18 3.92
CA VAL A 91 -7.65 5.86 2.61
C VAL A 91 -6.31 6.55 2.44
N TYR A 92 -5.28 5.81 2.06
CA TYR A 92 -3.97 6.36 1.71
C TYR A 92 -3.94 6.73 0.23
N THR A 93 -3.51 7.96 -0.09
CA THR A 93 -3.43 8.46 -1.46
C THR A 93 -2.12 9.18 -1.72
N VAL A 94 -1.46 8.84 -2.82
CA VAL A 94 -0.22 9.52 -3.25
C VAL A 94 -0.15 9.63 -4.78
N GLU A 95 0.41 10.74 -5.26
CA GLU A 95 0.74 10.92 -6.67
C GLU A 95 2.21 10.54 -6.92
N VAL A 96 2.45 9.85 -8.02
CA VAL A 96 3.79 9.44 -8.47
C VAL A 96 4.07 10.01 -9.86
N SER A 97 5.29 10.49 -10.07
CA SER A 97 5.78 11.02 -11.35
C SER A 97 6.64 9.99 -12.09
N SER A 98 6.98 10.28 -13.35
CA SER A 98 7.66 9.41 -14.31
C SER A 98 9.01 8.83 -13.87
N GLU A 99 9.66 9.41 -12.87
CA GLU A 99 10.97 8.96 -12.39
C GLU A 99 10.88 7.92 -11.27
N ASN A 100 9.72 7.78 -10.60
CA ASN A 100 9.56 6.90 -9.44
C ASN A 100 8.40 5.92 -9.63
N ILE A 101 8.70 4.85 -10.34
CA ILE A 101 7.75 3.77 -10.66
C ILE A 101 7.44 2.89 -9.43
N THR A 102 8.35 2.86 -8.45
CA THR A 102 8.22 2.09 -7.20
C THR A 102 7.84 3.01 -6.05
N LYS A 103 6.88 2.58 -5.21
CA LYS A 103 6.46 3.32 -4.03
C LYS A 103 6.36 2.44 -2.79
N ASN A 104 7.10 2.83 -1.75
CA ASN A 104 6.94 2.30 -0.40
C ASN A 104 5.73 2.97 0.28
N ILE A 105 4.91 2.16 0.95
CA ILE A 105 3.67 2.57 1.56
C ILE A 105 3.86 2.50 3.09
N TYR A 106 3.85 3.67 3.72
CA TYR A 106 4.00 3.83 5.17
C TYR A 106 2.62 4.07 5.77
N ILE A 107 1.98 3.01 6.26
CA ILE A 107 0.60 3.04 6.79
C ILE A 107 0.46 2.15 8.02
N ASN A 108 -0.63 2.40 8.74
CA ASN A 108 -1.13 1.73 9.93
C ASN A 108 -2.62 1.45 9.78
N ILE A 109 -3.16 0.56 10.61
CA ILE A 109 -4.59 0.27 10.67
C ILE A 109 -5.12 0.64 12.05
N ASP A 110 -6.15 1.49 12.06
CA ASP A 110 -6.97 1.78 13.23
C ASP A 110 -8.24 0.92 13.17
N CYS A 111 -8.45 0.14 14.23
CA CYS A 111 -9.73 -0.49 14.47
C CYS A 111 -10.74 0.58 14.89
N ILE A 112 -11.91 0.56 14.26
CA ILE A 112 -13.09 1.27 14.75
C ILE A 112 -13.74 0.43 15.84
#